data_AF-A0A416P168-F1
#
_entry.id   AF-A0A416P168-F1
#
_cell.length_a   1.000
_cell.length_b   1.000
_cell.length_c   1.000
_cell.angle_alpha   90.00
_cell.angle_beta   90.00
_cell.angle_gamma   90.00
#
_symmetry.space_group_name_H-M   'P 1'
#
loop_
_entity.id
_entity.type
_entity.pdbx_description
1 polymer ?
#
loop_
_entity_poly.entity_id
_entity_poly.type
_entity_poly.pdbx_seq_one_letter_code
_entity_poly.pdbx_strand_id
1 'polypeptide(L)'
;MSEESRKMAKLAVEALDDKKAEDIKVIDISKVSVIADYFIIAGGNNSSQIQALCDNVEEKLGRAGFPARQTEGYETANWVLLDFGDVIVHVFDKENRLLYDLERIWRDGVQIPVEEL
;
A
#
# COMPACT_ATOMS: atom_id res chain seq x y z
N MET A 1 -10.85 13.13 2.35
CA MET A 1 -10.97 11.95 3.22
C MET A 1 -12.41 11.53 3.41
N SER A 2 -12.81 10.48 2.70
CA SER A 2 -14.13 9.85 2.83
C SER A 2 -14.06 8.68 3.83
N GLU A 3 -15.22 8.25 4.34
CA GLU A 3 -15.32 6.98 5.11
C GLU A 3 -14.90 5.77 4.26
N GLU A 4 -15.05 5.87 2.94
CA GLU A 4 -14.72 4.81 1.99
C GLU A 4 -13.21 4.63 1.83
N SER A 5 -12.44 5.71 1.63
CA SER A 5 -10.98 5.64 1.48
C SER A 5 -10.30 5.12 2.76
N ARG A 6 -10.83 5.51 3.93
CA ARG A 6 -10.42 4.99 5.23
C ARG A 6 -10.69 3.49 5.36
N LYS A 7 -11.87 3.02 4.93
CA LYS A 7 -12.20 1.58 4.90
C LYS A 7 -11.28 0.82 3.96
N MET A 8 -10.99 1.34 2.77
CA MET A 8 -10.05 0.74 1.82
C MET A 8 -8.66 0.60 2.43
N ALA A 9 -8.18 1.65 3.11
CA ALA A 9 -6.88 1.63 3.75
C ALA A 9 -6.80 0.56 4.85
N LYS A 10 -7.83 0.42 5.69
CA LYS A 10 -7.92 -0.67 6.69
C LYS A 10 -7.81 -2.05 6.06
N LEU A 11 -8.63 -2.30 5.02
CA LEU A 11 -8.64 -3.60 4.35
C LEU A 11 -7.28 -3.94 3.73
N ALA A 12 -6.61 -2.94 3.15
CA ALA A 12 -5.27 -3.12 2.58
C ALA A 12 -4.25 -3.44 3.67
N VAL A 13 -4.25 -2.71 4.79
CA VAL A 13 -3.36 -3.01 5.93
C VAL A 13 -3.62 -4.40 6.49
N GLU A 14 -4.87 -4.79 6.70
CA GLU A 14 -5.18 -6.13 7.18
C GLU A 14 -4.73 -7.20 6.18
N ALA A 15 -4.92 -7.00 4.87
CA ALA A 15 -4.44 -7.94 3.85
C ALA A 15 -2.91 -8.08 3.85
N LEU A 16 -2.18 -7.00 4.10
CA LEU A 16 -0.74 -7.02 4.23
C LEU A 16 -0.32 -7.78 5.50
N ASP A 17 -0.97 -7.54 6.64
CA ASP A 17 -0.67 -8.23 7.90
C ASP A 17 -1.03 -9.73 7.87
N ASP A 18 -2.11 -10.10 7.17
CA ASP A 18 -2.52 -11.49 6.93
C ASP A 18 -1.39 -12.31 6.26
N LYS A 19 -0.55 -11.65 5.46
CA LYS A 19 0.61 -12.24 4.76
C LYS A 19 1.96 -11.86 5.39
N LYS A 20 1.94 -11.30 6.60
CA LYS A 20 3.13 -10.95 7.39
C LYS A 20 4.08 -9.99 6.66
N ALA A 21 3.51 -8.93 6.11
CA ALA A 21 4.29 -7.84 5.55
C ALA A 21 5.15 -7.15 6.63
N GLU A 22 6.28 -6.60 6.21
CA GLU A 22 7.22 -5.90 7.10
C GLU A 22 7.00 -4.38 7.06
N ASP A 23 7.12 -3.74 8.24
CA ASP A 23 7.11 -2.28 8.42
C ASP A 23 5.97 -1.61 7.63
N ILE A 24 4.73 -2.00 7.93
CA ILE A 24 3.54 -1.40 7.31
C ILE A 24 3.42 0.04 7.79
N LYS A 25 3.41 1.00 6.86
CA LYS A 25 3.21 2.43 7.13
C LYS A 25 2.02 2.94 6.37
N VAL A 26 1.19 3.72 7.04
CA VAL A 26 0.05 4.42 6.45
C VAL A 26 0.33 5.91 6.49
N ILE A 27 0.14 6.56 5.35
CA ILE A 27 0.46 7.97 5.16
C ILE A 27 -0.79 8.66 4.59
N ASP A 28 -1.35 9.60 5.34
CA ASP A 28 -2.39 10.52 4.88
C ASP A 28 -1.73 11.57 3.98
N ILE A 29 -2.09 11.54 2.70
CA ILE A 29 -1.64 12.49 1.69
C ILE A 29 -2.78 13.37 1.17
N SER A 30 -3.98 13.26 1.74
CA SER A 30 -5.20 13.95 1.28
C SER A 30 -5.08 15.48 1.33
N LYS A 31 -4.15 16.02 2.12
CA LYS A 31 -3.86 17.45 2.24
C LYS A 31 -2.76 17.96 1.31
N VAL A 32 -1.98 17.07 0.70
CA VAL A 32 -0.79 17.42 -0.09
C VAL A 32 -0.83 16.89 -1.52
N SER A 33 -1.73 15.95 -1.81
CA SER A 33 -1.94 15.39 -3.13
C SER A 33 -3.42 15.31 -3.46
N VAL A 34 -3.75 15.46 -4.73
CA VAL A 34 -5.10 15.23 -5.28
C VAL A 34 -5.25 13.84 -5.91
N ILE A 35 -4.17 13.05 -5.93
CA ILE A 35 -4.13 11.75 -6.61
C ILE A 35 -4.87 10.67 -5.80
N ALA A 36 -4.67 10.66 -4.48
CA ALA A 36 -5.24 9.69 -3.55
C ALA A 36 -5.35 10.30 -2.14
N ASP A 37 -6.12 9.67 -1.26
CA ASP A 37 -6.20 10.05 0.16
C ASP A 37 -5.07 9.40 0.99
N TYR A 38 -4.73 8.14 0.70
CA TYR A 38 -3.72 7.38 1.47
C TYR A 38 -2.68 6.68 0.62
N PHE A 39 -1.44 6.70 1.10
CA PHE A 39 -0.41 5.74 0.72
C PHE A 39 -0.23 4.71 1.82
N ILE A 40 -0.10 3.45 1.41
CA ILE A 40 0.30 2.35 2.27
C ILE A 40 1.60 1.79 1.74
N ILE A 41 2.56 1.57 2.63
CA ILE A 41 3.88 1.06 2.29
C ILE A 41 4.13 -0.19 3.10
N ALA A 42 4.57 -1.26 2.46
CA ALA A 42 4.94 -2.50 3.12
C ALA A 42 6.16 -3.16 2.46
N GLY A 43 6.81 -4.04 3.21
CA GLY A 43 7.96 -4.81 2.75
C GLY A 43 7.64 -6.29 2.65
N GLY A 44 8.27 -6.98 1.70
CA GLY A 44 8.31 -8.44 1.63
C GLY A 44 9.74 -8.96 1.59
N ASN A 45 9.93 -10.19 2.09
CA ASN A 45 11.26 -10.81 2.22
C ASN A 45 11.79 -11.44 0.93
N ASN A 46 10.90 -11.72 -0.03
CA ASN A 46 11.26 -12.27 -1.34
C ASN A 46 10.12 -12.03 -2.34
N SER A 47 10.41 -12.21 -3.63
CA SER A 47 9.47 -12.01 -4.73
C SER A 47 8.16 -12.78 -4.57
N SER A 48 8.21 -14.03 -4.12
CA SER A 48 6.99 -14.85 -3.91
C SER A 48 6.12 -14.30 -2.78
N GLN A 49 6.71 -13.82 -1.68
CA GLN A 49 5.94 -13.17 -0.61
C GLN A 49 5.34 -11.86 -1.10
N ILE A 50 6.09 -11.07 -1.88
CA ILE A 50 5.62 -9.80 -2.43
C ILE A 50 4.42 -10.01 -3.35
N GLN A 51 4.48 -10.99 -4.25
CA GLN A 51 3.33 -11.35 -5.09
C GLN A 51 2.15 -11.80 -4.24
N ALA A 52 2.37 -12.68 -3.25
CA ALA A 52 1.30 -13.12 -2.35
C ALA A 52 0.68 -11.98 -1.50
N LEU A 53 1.47 -10.98 -1.13
CA LEU A 53 1.00 -9.75 -0.48
C LEU A 53 0.08 -8.97 -1.43
N CYS A 54 0.51 -8.77 -2.67
CA CYS A 54 -0.25 -8.03 -3.67
C CYS A 54 -1.56 -8.73 -4.03
N ASP A 55 -1.51 -10.04 -4.28
CA ASP A 55 -2.69 -10.86 -4.59
C ASP A 55 -3.72 -10.77 -3.45
N ASN A 56 -3.28 -10.83 -2.19
CA ASN A 56 -4.17 -10.78 -1.05
C ASN A 56 -4.83 -9.40 -0.87
N VAL A 57 -4.09 -8.32 -1.14
CA VAL A 57 -4.64 -6.96 -1.14
C VAL A 57 -5.69 -6.83 -2.24
N GLU A 58 -5.37 -7.24 -3.47
CA GLU A 58 -6.29 -7.18 -4.61
C GLU A 58 -7.55 -8.03 -4.37
N GLU A 59 -7.41 -9.25 -3.83
CA GLU A 59 -8.53 -10.12 -3.48
C GLU A 59 -9.43 -9.50 -2.40
N LYS A 60 -8.84 -8.98 -1.32
CA LYS A 60 -9.60 -8.45 -0.17
C LYS A 60 -10.32 -7.15 -0.53
N LEU A 61 -9.66 -6.22 -1.23
CA LEU A 61 -10.29 -4.99 -1.69
C LEU A 61 -11.30 -5.26 -2.81
N GLY A 62 -10.98 -6.13 -3.76
CA GLY A 62 -11.88 -6.53 -4.85
C GLY A 62 -13.19 -7.13 -4.33
N ARG A 63 -13.13 -8.03 -3.34
CA ARG A 63 -14.32 -8.58 -2.66
C ARG A 63 -15.15 -7.53 -1.94
N ALA A 64 -14.52 -6.45 -1.48
CA ALA A 64 -15.20 -5.33 -0.83
C ALA A 64 -15.79 -4.30 -1.82
N GLY A 65 -15.63 -4.53 -3.13
CA GLY A 65 -16.12 -3.65 -4.19
C GLY A 65 -15.10 -2.66 -4.73
N PHE A 66 -13.83 -2.79 -4.35
CA PHE A 66 -12.74 -1.87 -4.72
C PHE A 66 -11.67 -2.59 -5.55
N PRO A 67 -11.93 -2.91 -6.84
CA PRO A 67 -10.91 -3.54 -7.68
C PRO A 67 -9.74 -2.58 -7.93
N ALA A 68 -8.54 -3.15 -8.08
CA ALA A 68 -7.38 -2.37 -8.51
C ALA A 68 -7.65 -1.77 -9.90
N ARG A 69 -7.36 -0.48 -10.06
CA ARG A 69 -7.36 0.21 -11.36
C ARG A 69 -6.14 -0.17 -12.18
N GLN A 70 -5.00 -0.29 -11.48
CA GLN A 70 -3.72 -0.58 -12.09
C GLN A 70 -2.80 -1.29 -11.11
N THR A 71 -2.02 -2.23 -11.64
CA THR A 71 -0.94 -2.92 -10.93
C THR A 71 0.33 -2.81 -11.76
N GLU A 72 1.41 -2.31 -11.18
CA GLU A 72 2.72 -2.18 -11.84
C GLU A 72 3.81 -2.96 -11.10
N GLY A 73 4.78 -3.51 -11.83
CA GLY A 73 5.97 -4.14 -11.23
C GLY A 73 5.77 -5.55 -10.65
N TYR A 74 4.58 -6.14 -10.77
CA TYR A 74 4.24 -7.46 -10.21
C TYR A 74 5.16 -8.60 -10.66
N GLU A 75 5.54 -8.63 -11.95
CA GLU A 75 6.38 -9.68 -12.52
C GLU A 75 7.80 -9.70 -11.95
N THR A 76 8.37 -8.52 -11.69
CA THR A 76 9.73 -8.42 -11.10
C THR A 76 9.68 -8.53 -9.59
N ALA A 77 8.59 -8.07 -8.97
CA ALA A 77 8.34 -8.12 -7.52
C ALA A 77 9.45 -7.47 -6.67
N ASN A 78 10.18 -6.51 -7.22
CA ASN A 78 11.16 -5.70 -6.47
C ASN A 78 10.49 -4.45 -5.86
N TRP A 79 9.54 -3.88 -6.62
CA TRP A 79 8.64 -2.81 -6.21
C TRP A 79 7.35 -2.99 -6.98
N VAL A 80 6.27 -3.27 -6.26
CA VAL A 80 4.92 -3.37 -6.80
C VAL A 80 4.10 -2.17 -6.34
N LEU A 81 3.37 -1.57 -7.27
CA LEU A 81 2.40 -0.51 -7.01
C LEU A 81 1.00 -1.03 -7.35
N LEU A 82 0.07 -0.92 -6.39
CA LEU A 82 -1.34 -1.23 -6.55
C LEU A 82 -2.14 0.06 -6.39
N ASP A 83 -2.79 0.50 -7.46
CA ASP A 83 -3.62 1.71 -7.48
C ASP A 83 -5.11 1.35 -7.37
N PHE A 84 -5.76 1.78 -6.29
CA PHE A 84 -7.20 1.64 -6.07
C PHE A 84 -7.95 2.99 -6.21
N GLY A 85 -7.29 4.04 -6.68
CA GLY A 85 -7.82 5.40 -6.76
C GLY A 85 -7.56 6.19 -5.48
N ASP A 86 -8.37 5.97 -4.45
CA ASP A 86 -8.25 6.73 -3.19
C ASP A 86 -7.16 6.18 -2.26
N VAL A 87 -6.67 4.97 -2.53
CA VAL A 87 -5.60 4.30 -1.78
C VAL A 87 -4.60 3.72 -2.77
N ILE A 88 -3.32 3.98 -2.55
CA ILE A 88 -2.23 3.39 -3.32
C ILE A 88 -1.33 2.58 -2.37
N VAL A 89 -1.13 1.31 -2.70
CA VAL A 89 -0.31 0.39 -1.90
C VAL A 89 1.01 0.14 -2.62
N HIS A 90 2.12 0.37 -1.94
CA HIS A 90 3.46 0.11 -2.41
C HIS A 90 4.05 -1.06 -1.62
N VAL A 91 4.44 -2.12 -2.32
CA VAL A 91 5.11 -3.28 -1.72
C VAL A 91 6.53 -3.36 -2.26
N PHE A 92 7.51 -3.28 -1.38
CA PHE A 92 8.93 -3.30 -1.74
C PHE A 92 9.59 -4.59 -1.30
N ASP A 93 10.60 -5.02 -2.05
CA ASP A 93 11.61 -5.89 -1.47
C ASP A 93 12.48 -5.12 -0.47
N LYS A 94 13.20 -5.88 0.36
CA LYS A 94 14.00 -5.31 1.44
C LYS A 94 15.14 -4.40 0.97
N GLU A 95 15.73 -4.68 -0.19
CA GLU A 95 16.89 -3.96 -0.71
C GLU A 95 16.47 -2.64 -1.37
N ASN A 96 15.42 -2.67 -2.19
CA ASN A 96 14.88 -1.54 -2.91
C ASN A 96 14.14 -0.57 -1.96
N ARG A 97 13.56 -1.06 -0.87
CA ARG A 97 12.97 -0.18 0.16
C ARG A 97 13.96 0.85 0.71
N LEU A 98 15.24 0.49 0.81
CA LEU A 98 16.31 1.39 1.29
C LEU A 98 16.86 2.30 0.19
N LEU A 99 16.86 1.83 -1.07
CA LEU A 99 17.42 2.53 -2.22
C LEU A 99 16.52 3.63 -2.78
N TYR A 100 15.20 3.44 -2.75
CA TYR A 100 14.26 4.42 -3.30
C TYR A 100 14.01 5.64 -2.40
N ASP A 101 14.68 5.70 -1.23
CA ASP A 101 14.61 6.79 -0.25
C ASP A 101 13.22 7.40 -0.19
N LEU A 102 12.29 6.47 0.02
CA LEU A 102 10.85 6.61 0.21
C LEU A 102 10.49 7.96 0.83
N GLU A 103 11.25 8.39 1.84
CA GLU A 103 11.14 9.69 2.49
C GLU A 103 10.95 10.90 1.57
N ARG A 104 11.50 10.92 0.35
CA ARG A 104 11.35 12.08 -0.55
C ARG A 104 9.97 12.21 -1.16
N ILE A 105 9.28 11.10 -1.42
CA ILE A 105 8.02 11.10 -2.18
C ILE A 105 6.82 11.42 -1.26
N TRP A 106 6.92 11.09 0.03
CA TRP A 106 5.83 11.25 1.01
C TRP A 106 6.20 12.11 2.22
N ARG A 107 7.32 12.83 2.16
CA ARG A 107 7.77 13.77 3.22
C ARG A 107 6.70 14.79 3.61
N ASP A 108 5.83 15.14 2.68
CA ASP A 108 4.77 16.12 2.89
C ASP A 108 3.48 15.49 3.44
N GLY A 109 3.37 14.16 3.46
CA GLY A 109 2.25 13.41 4.03
C GLY A 109 2.39 13.22 5.55
N VAL A 110 1.27 12.96 6.22
CA VAL A 110 1.24 12.70 7.67
C VAL A 110 1.17 11.19 7.89
N GLN A 111 2.17 10.62 8.54
CA GLN A 111 2.11 9.23 8.97
C GLN A 111 1.05 9.08 10.06
N ILE A 112 0.13 8.13 9.87
CA ILE A 112 -0.90 7.80 10.85
C ILE A 112 -0.68 6.39 11.40
N PRO A 113 -0.90 6.16 12.71
CA PRO A 113 -0.92 4.81 13.27
C PRO A 113 -2.02 3.97 12.63
N VAL A 114 -1.77 2.67 12.46
CA VAL A 114 -2.75 1.73 11.91
C VAL A 114 -4.01 1.67 12.78
N GLU A 115 -3.86 1.89 14.08
CA GLU A 115 -4.93 1.91 15.06
C GLU A 115 -5.84 3.14 14.94
N GLU A 116 -5.36 4.20 14.28
CA GLU A 116 -6.08 5.47 14.09
C GLU A 116 -6.80 5.56 12.73
N LEU A 117 -6.57 4.58 11.85
CA LEU A 117 -7.42 4.37 10.68
C LEU A 117 -8.87 4.17 11.12
#